data_AF-A0A4R5EID2-F1
#
_entry.id   AF-A0A4R5EID2-F1
#
_cell.length_a   1.000
_cell.length_b   1.000
_cell.length_c   1.000
_cell.angle_alpha   90.00
_cell.angle_beta   90.00
_cell.angle_gamma   90.00
#
_symmetry.space_group_name_H-M   'P 1'
#
loop_
_entity.id
_entity.type
_entity.pdbx_description
1 polymer ?
#
loop_
_entity_poly.entity_id
_entity_poly.type
_entity_poly.pdbx_seq_one_letter_code
_entity_poly.pdbx_strand_id
1 'polypeptide(L)'
;MTEAVSAASGSAASAPYAAPRLAFGIGPDGAYTRPGQAAAFVLGVLTMFAFLPLMVVAALLYTKAETVFPEDAERARRLVNWSWISITAPVAIAAAAGAVLVLMALAA
;
A
#
# COMPACT_ATOMS: atom_id res chain seq x y z
N MET A 1 -6.01 -57.47 -46.49
CA MET A 1 -6.65 -56.24 -45.99
C MET A 1 -6.28 -56.15 -44.52
N THR A 2 -5.15 -55.55 -44.21
CA THR A 2 -4.54 -55.48 -42.87
C THR A 2 -3.95 -54.09 -42.66
N GLU A 3 -4.13 -53.61 -41.43
CA GLU A 3 -3.56 -52.44 -40.75
C GLU A 3 -4.21 -51.07 -40.94
N ALA A 4 -4.75 -50.54 -39.84
CA ALA A 4 -4.33 -49.24 -39.34
C ALA A 4 -4.57 -49.17 -37.82
N VAL A 5 -3.45 -49.34 -37.12
CA VAL A 5 -3.16 -48.98 -35.73
C VAL A 5 -3.99 -47.79 -35.23
N SER A 6 -4.67 -48.02 -34.10
CA SER A 6 -5.30 -47.00 -33.26
C SER A 6 -4.23 -46.00 -32.80
N ALA A 7 -4.24 -44.83 -33.42
CA ALA A 7 -3.30 -43.76 -33.16
C ALA A 7 -3.52 -43.15 -31.77
N ALA A 8 -2.45 -43.22 -30.98
CA ALA A 8 -2.00 -42.19 -30.05
C ALA A 8 -3.06 -41.63 -29.08
N SER A 9 -3.16 -42.29 -27.92
CA SER A 9 -3.54 -41.64 -26.67
C SER A 9 -2.51 -40.54 -26.35
N GLY A 10 -2.86 -39.31 -26.71
CA GLY A 10 -2.18 -38.10 -26.29
C GLY A 10 -3.19 -37.18 -25.63
N SER A 11 -3.31 -37.24 -24.32
CA SER A 11 -3.85 -36.13 -23.54
C SER A 11 -2.91 -35.89 -22.38
N ALA A 12 -2.09 -34.84 -22.54
CA ALA A 12 -1.18 -34.36 -21.54
C ALA A 12 -1.93 -34.21 -20.21
N ALA A 13 -1.44 -34.89 -19.17
CA ALA A 13 -1.86 -34.60 -17.81
C ALA A 13 -1.65 -33.10 -17.59
N SER A 14 -2.75 -32.37 -17.42
CA SER A 14 -2.74 -30.97 -17.04
C SER A 14 -1.95 -30.85 -15.74
N ALA A 15 -0.75 -30.27 -15.83
CA ALA A 15 -0.03 -29.83 -14.65
C ALA A 15 -1.01 -29.02 -13.79
N PRO A 16 -1.04 -29.20 -12.46
CA PRO A 16 -1.94 -28.43 -11.61
C PRO A 16 -1.66 -26.95 -11.89
N TYR A 17 -2.63 -26.26 -12.48
CA TYR A 17 -2.58 -24.82 -12.68
C TYR A 17 -2.41 -24.23 -11.28
N ALA A 18 -1.19 -23.77 -10.98
CA ALA A 18 -0.90 -23.07 -9.75
C ALA A 18 -1.79 -21.83 -9.77
N ALA A 19 -2.95 -21.91 -9.10
CA ALA A 19 -3.89 -20.82 -9.05
C ALA A 19 -3.11 -19.57 -8.58
N PRO A 20 -3.20 -18.44 -9.31
CA PRO A 20 -2.49 -17.23 -8.95
C PRO A 20 -2.75 -16.95 -7.47
N ARG A 21 -1.69 -16.73 -6.69
CA ARG A 21 -1.81 -16.24 -5.31
C ARG A 21 -2.50 -14.88 -5.38
N LEU A 22 -3.82 -14.90 -5.28
CA LEU A 22 -4.64 -13.70 -5.27
C LEU A 22 -4.23 -12.84 -4.08
N ALA A 23 -4.08 -11.54 -4.33
CA ALA A 23 -3.74 -10.58 -3.29
C ALA A 23 -4.75 -10.68 -2.14
N PHE A 24 -4.28 -10.44 -0.92
CA PHE A 24 -5.10 -10.55 0.29
C PHE A 24 -6.39 -9.71 0.14
N GLY A 25 -7.54 -10.35 0.32
CA GLY A 25 -8.85 -9.70 0.19
C GLY A 25 -9.45 -9.67 -1.22
N ILE A 26 -8.81 -10.27 -2.23
CA ILE A 26 -9.36 -10.44 -3.59
C ILE A 26 -9.89 -11.87 -3.78
N GLY A 27 -11.13 -11.99 -4.25
CA GLY A 27 -11.80 -13.24 -4.56
C GLY A 27 -11.31 -13.86 -5.88
N PRO A 28 -11.69 -15.12 -6.15
CA PRO A 28 -11.26 -15.85 -7.36
C PRO A 28 -11.77 -15.22 -8.67
N ASP A 29 -12.78 -14.36 -8.60
CA ASP A 29 -13.33 -13.56 -9.68
C ASP A 29 -12.56 -12.24 -9.92
N GLY A 30 -11.53 -11.96 -9.12
CA GLY A 30 -10.76 -10.71 -9.18
C GLY A 30 -11.43 -9.53 -8.49
N ALA A 31 -12.62 -9.70 -7.90
CA ALA A 31 -13.29 -8.67 -7.12
C ALA A 31 -12.80 -8.68 -5.66
N TYR A 32 -13.04 -7.60 -4.92
CA TYR A 32 -12.81 -7.63 -3.47
C TYR A 32 -13.78 -8.60 -2.79
N THR A 33 -13.24 -9.47 -1.93
CA THR A 33 -14.05 -10.15 -0.90
C THR A 33 -14.69 -9.10 0.02
N ARG A 34 -15.84 -9.42 0.63
CA ARG A 34 -16.47 -8.53 1.62
C ARG A 34 -15.51 -8.02 2.71
N PRO A 35 -14.69 -8.86 3.37
CA PRO A 35 -13.70 -8.37 4.34
C PRO A 35 -12.59 -7.53 3.68
N GLY A 36 -12.13 -7.89 2.47
CA GLY A 36 -11.16 -7.09 1.72
C GLY A 36 -11.66 -5.70 1.37
N GLN A 37 -12.93 -5.58 0.96
CA GLN A 37 -13.58 -4.31 0.69
C GLN A 37 -13.68 -3.45 1.96
N ALA A 38 -14.10 -4.05 3.08
CA ALA A 38 -14.19 -3.34 4.36
C ALA A 38 -12.81 -2.84 4.83
N ALA A 39 -11.79 -3.69 4.74
CA ALA A 39 -10.42 -3.32 5.08
C ALA A 39 -9.89 -2.18 4.20
N ALA A 40 -10.08 -2.27 2.88
CA ALA A 40 -9.67 -1.23 1.93
C ALA A 40 -10.38 0.10 2.20
N PHE A 41 -11.69 0.06 2.49
CA PHE A 41 -12.46 1.25 2.84
C PHE A 41 -11.95 1.89 4.14
N VAL A 42 -11.81 1.11 5.21
CA VAL A 42 -11.31 1.61 6.51
C VAL A 42 -9.91 2.19 6.35
N LEU A 43 -9.02 1.50 5.64
CA LEU A 43 -7.66 1.99 5.39
C LEU A 43 -7.66 3.30 4.59
N GLY A 44 -8.50 3.41 3.56
CA GLY A 44 -8.66 4.64 2.78
C GLY A 44 -9.18 5.80 3.62
N VAL A 45 -10.18 5.55 4.48
CA VAL A 45 -10.73 6.56 5.40
C VAL A 45 -9.68 7.00 6.41
N LEU A 46 -8.97 6.07 7.06
CA LEU A 46 -7.89 6.39 8.00
C LEU A 46 -6.78 7.19 7.31
N THR A 47 -6.43 6.84 6.08
CA THR A 47 -5.43 7.58 5.28
C THR A 47 -5.90 9.01 5.04
N MET A 48 -7.16 9.21 4.62
CA MET A 48 -7.70 10.55 4.41
C MET A 48 -7.66 11.39 5.70
N PHE A 49 -8.13 10.82 6.81
CA PHE A 49 -8.16 11.53 8.10
C PHE A 49 -6.76 11.81 8.67
N ALA A 50 -5.76 10.98 8.38
CA ALA A 50 -4.39 11.23 8.82
C ALA A 50 -3.68 12.23 7.90
N PHE A 51 -3.68 11.99 6.59
CA PHE A 51 -2.85 12.74 5.65
C PHE A 51 -3.43 14.11 5.30
N LEU A 52 -4.75 14.23 5.11
CA LEU A 52 -5.35 15.50 4.70
C LEU A 52 -5.07 16.65 5.69
N PRO A 53 -5.37 16.52 7.00
CA PRO A 53 -5.09 17.61 7.93
C PRO A 53 -3.58 17.88 8.07
N LEU A 54 -2.74 16.84 8.03
CA LEU A 54 -1.29 17.00 8.12
C LEU A 54 -0.71 17.72 6.90
N MET A 55 -1.24 17.49 5.71
CA MET A 55 -0.89 18.25 4.51
C MET A 55 -1.25 19.73 4.65
N VAL A 56 -2.41 20.04 5.23
CA VAL A 56 -2.81 21.42 5.51
C VAL A 56 -1.84 22.06 6.52
N VAL A 57 -1.53 21.37 7.62
CA VAL A 57 -0.56 21.85 8.62
C VAL A 57 0.81 22.07 7.99
N ALA A 58 1.29 21.14 7.15
CA ALA A 58 2.56 21.27 6.46
C ALA A 58 2.61 22.52 5.58
N ALA A 59 1.55 22.77 4.80
CA ALA A 59 1.43 23.95 3.96
C ALA A 59 1.45 25.24 4.79
N LEU A 60 0.67 25.31 5.88
CA LEU A 60 0.62 26.48 6.77
C LEU A 60 1.97 26.76 7.43
N LEU A 61 2.67 25.73 7.91
CA LEU A 61 4.00 25.87 8.51
C LEU A 61 5.03 26.36 7.50
N TYR A 62 4.98 25.85 6.28
CA TYR A 62 5.87 26.27 5.21
C TYR A 62 5.64 27.74 4.83
N THR A 63 4.39 28.12 4.57
CA THR A 63 4.01 29.51 4.31
C THR A 63 4.43 30.43 5.46
N LYS A 64 4.24 29.99 6.72
CA LYS A 64 4.68 30.79 7.86
C LYS A 64 6.20 30.94 7.92
N ALA A 65 6.96 29.91 7.54
CA ALA A 65 8.42 29.98 7.49
C ALA A 65 8.89 31.07 6.53
N GLU A 66 8.29 31.19 5.33
CA GLU A 66 8.60 32.23 4.34
C GLU A 66 8.50 33.65 4.93
N THR A 67 7.48 33.89 5.76
CA THR A 67 7.28 35.19 6.42
C THR A 67 8.20 35.45 7.61
N VAL A 68 8.98 34.47 8.07
CA VAL A 68 9.86 34.56 9.26
C VAL A 68 11.34 34.53 8.87
N PHE A 69 11.67 34.05 7.68
CA PHE A 69 13.04 34.02 7.17
C PHE A 69 13.78 35.36 7.24
N PRO A 70 13.15 36.52 6.92
CA PRO A 70 13.85 37.81 6.96
C PRO A 70 14.27 38.23 8.37
N GLU A 71 13.52 37.82 9.39
CA GLU A 71 13.74 38.24 10.78
C GLU A 71 14.50 37.21 11.60
N ASP A 72 14.22 35.92 11.42
CA ASP A 72 14.78 34.82 12.21
C ASP A 72 14.91 33.54 11.38
N ALA A 73 16.10 33.36 10.80
CA ALA A 73 16.42 32.20 9.98
C ALA A 73 16.40 30.88 10.76
N GLU A 74 16.70 30.87 12.07
CA GLU A 74 16.69 29.63 12.86
C GLU A 74 15.27 29.15 13.09
N ARG A 75 14.36 30.06 13.45
CA ARG A 75 12.95 29.76 13.61
C ARG A 75 12.30 29.36 12.30
N ALA A 76 12.65 30.01 11.18
CA ALA A 76 12.16 29.62 9.87
C ALA A 76 12.57 28.18 9.50
N ARG A 77 13.83 27.79 9.74
CA ARG A 77 14.29 26.39 9.53
C ARG A 77 13.53 25.39 10.39
N ARG A 78 13.22 25.73 11.66
CA ARG A 78 12.37 24.87 12.51
C ARG A 78 10.99 24.66 11.91
N LEU A 79 10.35 25.71 11.40
CA LEU A 79 9.03 25.61 10.76
C LEU A 79 9.07 24.74 9.51
N VAL A 80 10.10 24.89 8.67
CA VAL A 80 10.31 24.02 7.49
C VAL A 80 10.50 22.57 7.90
N ASN A 81 11.33 22.29 8.93
CA ASN A 81 11.51 20.94 9.43
C ASN A 81 10.20 20.33 9.93
N TRP A 82 9.38 21.10 10.66
CA TRP A 82 8.07 20.64 11.12
C TRP A 82 7.07 20.41 9.99
N SER A 83 7.14 21.21 8.92
CA SER A 83 6.37 20.98 7.69
C SER A 83 6.74 19.62 7.07
N TRP A 84 8.03 19.33 6.91
CA TRP A 84 8.51 18.05 6.43
C TRP A 84 8.13 16.87 7.33
N ILE A 85 8.23 17.02 8.65
CA ILE A 85 7.83 16.00 9.63
C ILE A 85 6.34 15.67 9.48
N SER A 86 5.49 16.68 9.26
CA SER A 86 4.05 16.49 9.09
C SER A 86 3.71 15.59 7.90
N ILE A 87 4.54 15.59 6.84
CA ILE A 87 4.36 14.77 5.65
C ILE A 87 5.03 13.40 5.80
N THR A 88 6.25 13.37 6.32
CA THR A 88 7.11 12.17 6.31
C THR A 88 6.80 11.20 7.46
N ALA A 89 6.43 11.71 8.64
CA ALA A 89 6.17 10.85 9.80
C ALA A 89 5.02 9.86 9.56
N PRO A 90 3.85 10.25 9.01
CA PRO A 90 2.77 9.30 8.70
C PRO A 90 3.21 8.20 7.73
N VAL A 91 3.99 8.54 6.71
CA VAL A 91 4.51 7.60 5.72
C VAL A 91 5.47 6.61 6.40
N ALA A 92 6.40 7.10 7.22
CA ALA A 92 7.34 6.27 7.94
C ALA A 92 6.64 5.31 8.91
N ILE A 93 5.62 5.79 9.64
CA ILE A 93 4.81 4.98 10.55
C ILE A 93 4.05 3.90 9.77
N ALA A 94 3.39 4.26 8.66
CA ALA A 94 2.65 3.32 7.82
C ALA A 94 3.58 2.24 7.23
N ALA A 95 4.77 2.63 6.76
CA ALA A 95 5.77 1.70 6.24
C ALA A 95 6.27 0.75 7.33
N ALA A 96 6.59 1.25 8.52
CA ALA A 96 7.04 0.43 9.65
C ALA A 96 5.95 -0.56 10.09
N ALA A 97 4.70 -0.11 10.21
CA ALA A 97 3.57 -0.96 10.54
C ALA A 97 3.37 -2.07 9.47
N GLY A 98 3.44 -1.71 8.19
CA GLY A 98 3.38 -2.67 7.09
C GLY A 98 4.48 -3.72 7.15
N ALA A 99 5.73 -3.30 7.42
CA ALA A 99 6.86 -4.21 7.57
C ALA A 99 6.67 -5.19 8.74
N VAL A 100 6.18 -4.71 9.89
CA VAL A 100 5.87 -5.57 11.05
C VAL A 100 4.79 -6.60 10.70
N LEU A 101 3.72 -6.20 10.02
CA LEU A 101 2.66 -7.12 9.60
C LEU A 101 3.18 -8.20 8.65
N VAL A 102 4.05 -7.82 7.70
CA VAL A 102 4.69 -8.78 6.78
C VAL A 102 5.58 -9.75 7.55
N LEU A 103 6.40 -9.28 8.48
CA LEU A 103 7.26 -10.14 9.31
C LEU A 103 6.44 -11.11 10.15
N MET A 104 5.34 -10.65 10.75
CA MET A 104 4.42 -11.51 11.51
C MET A 104 3.77 -12.57 10.62
N ALA A 105 3.37 -12.22 9.40
CA ALA A 105 2.77 -13.16 8.46
C ALA A 105 3.77 -14.21 7.92
N LEU A 106 5.06 -13.86 7.86
CA LEU A 106 6.12 -14.80 7.46
C LEU A 106 6.56 -15.72 8.59
N ALA A 107 6.31 -15.34 9.85
CA ALA A 107 6.65 -16.11 11.04
C ALA A 107 5.54 -17.07 11.50
N ALA A 108 4.33 -16.95 10.94
CA ALA A 108 3.16 -17.79 11.19
C ALA A 108 3.10 -18.98 10.23
#